data_AF-A0A7W0U916-F1
#
_entry.id   AF-A0A7W0U916-F1
#
_cell.length_a   1.000
_cell.length_b   1.000
_cell.length_c   1.000
_cell.angle_alpha   90.00
_cell.angle_beta   90.00
_cell.angle_gamma   90.00
#
_symmetry.space_group_name_H-M   'P 1'
#
loop_
_entity.id
_entity.type
_entity.pdbx_description
1 polymer ?
#
loop_
_entity_poly.entity_id
_entity_poly.type
_entity_poly.pdbx_seq_one_letter_code
_entity_poly.pdbx_strand_id
1 'polypeptide(L)' 'MARVLLLLPSGTYRAPDFLAAARALGVGVVVASDRRQAMSSALGDWSLTVSLRDPEAAAERIVALAGRTPLDAV' A
#
# COMPACT_ATOMS: atom_id res chain seq x y z
N MET A 1 3.25 -12.27 10.86
CA MET A 1 3.73 -10.87 10.82
C MET A 1 2.60 -10.06 10.24
N ALA A 2 2.11 -9.06 10.97
CA ALA A 2 0.99 -8.26 10.52
C ALA A 2 1.35 -7.52 9.22
N ARG A 3 0.39 -7.37 8.32
CA ARG A 3 0.52 -6.67 7.05
C ARG A 3 -0.62 -5.69 6.87
N VAL A 4 -0.27 -4.44 6.60
CA VAL A 4 -1.23 -3.37 6.35
C VAL A 4 -1.08 -2.85 4.93
N LEU A 5 -2.21 -2.52 4.32
CA LEU A 5 -2.21 -1.74 3.09
C LEU A 5 -2.34 -0.26 3.45
N LEU A 6 -1.62 0.62 2.76
CA LEU A 6 -1.75 2.06 2.90
C LEU A 6 -2.24 2.67 1.59
N LEU A 7 -3.43 3.28 1.63
CA LEU A 7 -3.97 4.08 0.52
C LEU A 7 -3.36 5.48 0.55
N LEU A 8 -2.44 5.74 -0.37
CA LEU A 8 -1.72 7.01 -0.44
C LEU A 8 -1.91 7.65 -1.83
N PRO A 9 -2.47 8.87 -1.92
CA PRO A 9 -2.41 9.65 -3.16
C PRO A 9 -0.98 9.87 -3.60
N SER A 10 -0.73 9.79 -4.91
CA SER A 10 0.59 10.08 -5.50
C SER A 10 0.94 11.56 -5.27
N GLY A 11 1.86 11.82 -4.34
CA GLY A 11 2.29 13.17 -3.93
C GLY A 11 2.24 13.44 -2.43
N THR A 12 1.86 12.48 -1.59
CA THR A 12 1.86 12.68 -0.13
C THR A 12 3.28 12.69 0.46
N TYR A 13 3.62 13.75 1.19
CA TYR A 13 4.89 13.86 1.93
C TYR A 13 4.99 12.89 3.12
N ARG A 14 3.88 12.26 3.53
CA ARG A 14 3.79 11.41 4.73
C ARG A 14 4.13 9.94 4.48
N ALA A 15 4.25 9.51 3.22
CA ALA A 15 4.60 8.13 2.92
C ALA A 15 5.86 7.65 3.68
N PRO A 16 6.96 8.42 3.74
CA PRO A 16 8.16 8.02 4.48
C PRO A 16 7.91 7.82 5.98
N ASP A 17 7.10 8.65 6.62
CA ASP A 17 6.83 8.56 8.06
C ASP A 17 6.06 7.29 8.43
N PHE A 18 5.05 6.95 7.63
CA PHE A 18 4.29 5.70 7.83
C PHE A 18 5.15 4.46 7.61
N LEU A 19 6.05 4.50 6.61
CA LEU A 19 6.97 3.40 6.35
C LEU A 19 8.00 3.24 7.48
N ALA A 20 8.51 4.36 8.00
CA ALA A 20 9.41 4.35 9.16
C ALA A 20 8.73 3.74 10.39
N ALA A 21 7.46 4.11 10.65
CA ALA A 21 6.67 3.55 11.74
C ALA A 21 6.43 2.04 11.56
N ALA A 22 6.04 1.60 10.36
CA ALA A 22 5.82 0.17 10.09
C ALA A 22 7.10 -0.65 10.24
N ARG A 23 8.26 -0.11 9.81
CA ARG A 23 9.56 -0.73 10.04
C ARG A 23 9.88 -0.84 11.53
N ALA A 24 9.64 0.20 12.30
CA ALA A 24 9.85 0.20 13.75
C ALA A 24 8.95 -0.83 14.47
N LEU A 25 7.75 -1.06 13.94
CA LEU A 25 6.78 -2.04 14.46
C LEU A 25 6.97 -3.46 13.89
N GLY A 26 7.86 -3.66 12.92
CA GLY A 26 8.03 -4.95 12.25
C GLY A 26 6.78 -5.41 11.48
N VAL A 27 6.02 -4.45 10.91
CA VAL A 27 4.80 -4.70 10.14
C VAL A 27 5.10 -4.60 8.64
N GLY A 28 4.56 -5.54 7.86
CA GLY A 28 4.65 -5.48 6.40
C GLY A 28 3.72 -4.41 5.83
N VAL A 29 4.19 -3.65 4.84
CA VAL A 29 3.37 -2.61 4.21
C VAL A 29 3.21 -2.89 2.73
N VAL A 30 1.98 -2.80 2.24
CA VAL A 30 1.67 -2.69 0.81
C VAL A 30 1.20 -1.27 0.53
N VAL A 31 1.80 -0.60 -0.44
CA VAL A 31 1.39 0.77 -0.79
C VAL A 31 0.44 0.75 -1.98
N ALA A 32 -0.79 1.23 -1.77
CA ALA A 32 -1.78 1.41 -2.81
C ALA A 32 -1.87 2.89 -3.23
N SER A 33 -1.78 3.18 -4.53
CA SER A 33 -1.81 4.57 -5.03
C SER A 33 -2.26 4.70 -6.49
N ASP A 34 -2.67 5.89 -6.90
CA ASP A 34 -3.15 6.20 -8.27
C ASP A 34 -2.05 6.23 -9.33
N ARG A 35 -0.78 6.26 -8.92
CA ARG A 35 0.38 6.13 -9.81
C ARG A 35 1.39 5.18 -9.20
N ARG A 36 2.22 4.54 -10.02
CA ARG A 36 3.38 3.80 -9.51
C ARG A 36 4.28 4.80 -8.75
N GLN A 37 4.41 4.64 -7.45
CA GLN A 37 5.28 5.53 -6.66
C GLN A 37 6.75 5.28 -7.04
N ALA A 38 7.50 6.36 -7.28
CA ALA A 38 8.93 6.30 -7.57
C ALA A 38 9.75 5.66 -6.43
N MET A 39 9.17 5.60 -5.21
CA MET A 39 9.76 4.93 -4.06
C MET A 39 9.70 3.39 -4.13
N SER A 40 9.14 2.78 -5.18
CA SER A 40 9.04 1.32 -5.29
C SER A 40 10.41 0.62 -5.22
N SER A 41 11.49 1.30 -5.62
CA SER A 41 12.86 0.80 -5.52
C SER A 41 13.38 0.70 -4.08
N ALA A 42 12.87 1.51 -3.15
CA ALA A 42 13.18 1.43 -1.72
C ALA A 42 12.19 0.56 -0.93
N LEU A 43 10.97 0.38 -1.45
CA LEU A 43 9.87 -0.34 -0.82
C LEU A 43 9.93 -1.87 -1.01
N GLY A 44 10.76 -2.38 -1.92
CA GLY A 44 10.65 -3.76 -2.37
C GLY A 44 9.32 -4.02 -3.10
N ASP A 45 9.08 -5.27 -3.49
CA ASP A 45 8.07 -5.70 -4.48
C ASP A 45 6.58 -5.39 -4.17
N TRP A 46 6.25 -4.63 -3.12
CA TRP A 46 4.89 -4.50 -2.59
C TRP A 46 4.24 -3.14 -2.91
N SER A 47 3.97 -2.91 -4.21
CA SER A 47 3.16 -1.76 -4.67
C SER A 47 1.92 -2.23 -5.43
N LEU A 48 0.79 -1.57 -5.17
CA LEU A 48 -0.46 -1.76 -5.87
C LEU A 48 -0.88 -0.42 -6.48
N THR A 49 -1.05 -0.35 -7.80
CA THR A 49 -1.74 0.80 -8.38
C THR A 49 -3.25 0.62 -8.13
N VAL A 50 -4.03 1.66 -7.84
CA VAL A 50 -5.50 1.63 -7.72
C VAL A 50 -6.08 2.95 -8.21
N SER A 51 -7.31 2.97 -8.73
CA SER A 51 -7.95 4.25 -9.06
C SER A 51 -8.53 4.87 -7.79
N LEU A 52 -7.99 6.00 -7.32
CA LEU A 52 -8.57 6.71 -6.17
C LEU A 52 -9.85 7.49 -6.52
N ARG A 53 -10.25 7.50 -7.80
CA ARG A 53 -11.50 8.10 -8.30
C ARG A 53 -12.62 7.09 -8.48
N ASP A 54 -12.32 5.81 -8.32
CA ASP A 54 -13.23 4.69 -8.49
C ASP A 54 -13.02 3.71 -7.32
N PRO A 55 -13.69 3.95 -6.18
CA PRO A 55 -13.44 3.20 -4.95
C PRO A 55 -13.86 1.75 -5.07
N GLU A 56 -14.90 1.43 -5.85
CA GLU A 56 -15.31 0.06 -6.16
C GLU A 56 -14.19 -0.69 -6.89
N ALA A 57 -13.66 -0.14 -7.98
CA ALA A 57 -12.56 -0.77 -8.72
C ALA A 57 -11.28 -0.85 -7.88
N ALA A 58 -11.04 0.11 -6.97
CA ALA A 58 -9.92 0.04 -6.03
C ALA A 58 -10.11 -1.12 -5.02
N ALA A 59 -11.31 -1.26 -4.45
CA ALA A 59 -11.63 -2.32 -3.52
C ALA A 59 -11.49 -3.71 -4.14
N GLU A 60 -12.00 -3.91 -5.36
CA GLU A 60 -11.84 -5.18 -6.09
C GLU A 60 -10.37 -5.59 -6.23
N ARG A 61 -9.49 -4.63 -6.54
CA ARG A 61 -8.05 -4.88 -6.67
C ARG A 61 -7.39 -5.19 -5.33
N ILE A 62 -7.81 -4.52 -4.26
CA ILE A 62 -7.34 -4.79 -2.90
C ILE A 62 -7.78 -6.19 -2.45
N VAL A 63 -9.02 -6.60 -2.73
CA VAL A 63 -9.50 -7.96 -2.45
C VAL A 63 -8.73 -9.00 -3.25
N ALA A 64 -8.48 -8.77 -4.54
CA ALA A 64 -7.68 -9.66 -5.38
C ALA A 64 -6.22 -9.80 -4.91
N LEU A 65 -5.65 -8.74 -4.32
CA LEU A 65 -4.36 -8.81 -3.63
C LEU A 65 -4.49 -9.66 -2.34
N ALA A 66 -5.48 -9.37 -1.50
CA ALA A 66 -5.68 -10.05 -0.22
C ALA A 66 -5.85 -11.57 -0.37
N GLY A 67 -6.47 -12.03 -1.47
CA GLY A 67 -6.60 -13.46 -1.79
C GLY A 67 -5.28 -14.18 -2.07
N ARG A 68 -4.22 -13.45 -2.45
CA ARG A 68 -2.87 -14.00 -2.70
C ARG A 68 -1.90 -13.72 -1.56
N THR A 69 -2.12 -12.61 -0.86
CA THR A 69 -1.28 -12.15 0.25
C THR A 69 -2.19 -11.53 1.30
N PRO A 70 -2.51 -12.27 2.38
CA PRO A 70 -3.42 -11.78 3.41
C PRO A 70 -2.97 -10.43 3.98
N LEU A 71 -3.96 -9.56 4.15
CA LEU A 71 -3.85 -8.25 4.78
C LEU A 71 -4.60 -8.30 6.11
N ASP A 72 -4.03 -7.70 7.15
CA ASP A 72 -4.63 -7.56 8.47
C ASP A 72 -5.39 -6.23 8.62
N ALA A 73 -5.05 -5.22 7.81
CA ALA A 73 -5.74 -3.94 7.75
C ALA A 73 -5.51 -3.20 6.42
N VAL A 74 -6.34 -2.18 6.17
CA VAL A 74 -6.28 -1.22 5.06
C VAL A 74 -6.33 0.20 5.61
#